data_AF-A0A2L0ES19-F1
#
_entry.id   AF-A0A2L0ES19-F1
#
_cell.length_a   1.000
_cell.length_b   1.000
_cell.length_c   1.000
_cell.angle_alpha   90.00
_cell.angle_beta   90.00
_cell.angle_gamma   90.00
#
_symmetry.space_group_name_H-M   'P 1'
#
loop_
_entity.id
_entity.type
_entity.pdbx_description
1 polymer ?
#
loop_
_entity_poly.entity_id
_entity_poly.type
_entity_poly.pdbx_seq_one_letter_code
_entity_poly.pdbx_strand_id
1 'polypeptide(L)'
;MEKADPAQFHQLYGVKRPRITYFKRDFIDYVLMTLITASIIWLTYGAGSWVTSLGLALCALMIPSFLVRHGVELRTPEILKRPQDLLYMLVYKLRNMKPVTQLALAILLLENLFIYLTPNLPHHVELTGKIAIYLFYIHFIGITVYRTVILFDHLRKKELVREVLLQTNWKKWLEKRPNVTLHILHAYATGVLTHIVFLAPWYLVITHAKFSVLALPVTLATNIFVQYKFTKIMNVWFYRDHWTSHNAELEFLYIHGTHHDAIPSGLIGVAGNGYMEGFLRFVFFWPTHLFNPILAAVLLTALLKSDIDSHQYIPGIFPSMSKAFHEVSQHSTHHYGFLEPYGFATKLNQPDLSEAGQEIAKKFKRALPVEVYDSVAVDEQLNGFKWSNSAHRRFMELVSRYQKH
;
A
#
# COMPACT_ATOMS: atom_id res chain seq x y z
N MET A 1 -4.78 20.14 -14.55
CA MET A 1 -3.69 19.15 -14.67
C MET A 1 -2.96 19.39 -15.98
N GLU A 2 -1.64 19.38 -15.98
CA GLU A 2 -0.87 19.25 -17.22
C GLU A 2 -1.23 17.94 -17.92
N LYS A 3 -1.18 17.93 -19.25
CA LYS A 3 -1.54 16.77 -20.06
C LYS A 3 -0.50 15.66 -19.79
N ALA A 4 -0.87 14.61 -19.04
CA ALA A 4 -0.06 13.41 -18.88
C ALA A 4 0.25 12.74 -20.24
N ASP A 5 1.53 12.50 -20.51
CA ASP A 5 2.03 11.89 -21.75
C ASP A 5 2.21 10.37 -21.60
N PRO A 6 1.45 9.52 -22.32
CA PRO A 6 1.63 8.07 -22.29
C PRO A 6 3.06 7.62 -22.59
N ALA A 7 3.80 8.32 -23.46
CA ALA A 7 5.17 7.94 -23.79
C ALA A 7 6.11 8.05 -22.57
N GLN A 8 5.84 8.98 -21.67
CA GLN A 8 6.57 9.11 -20.41
C GLN A 8 6.05 8.12 -19.36
N PHE A 9 4.73 8.00 -19.21
CA PHE A 9 4.09 7.21 -18.15
C PHE A 9 4.15 5.70 -18.37
N HIS A 10 4.16 5.26 -19.62
CA HIS A 10 4.19 3.84 -20.00
C HIS A 10 5.56 3.41 -20.53
N GLN A 11 6.61 4.20 -20.25
CA GLN A 11 7.96 3.82 -20.62
C GLN A 11 8.44 2.59 -19.83
N LEU A 12 8.94 1.58 -20.55
CA LEU A 12 9.65 0.42 -20.00
C LEU A 12 10.93 0.21 -20.81
N TYR A 13 12.04 -0.01 -20.11
CA TYR A 13 13.32 -0.43 -20.70
C TYR A 13 13.41 -1.94 -20.87
N GLY A 14 12.71 -2.70 -20.02
CA GLY A 14 12.65 -4.16 -20.06
C GLY A 14 11.45 -4.71 -20.83
N VAL A 15 11.27 -6.03 -20.78
CA VAL A 15 10.16 -6.70 -21.46
C VAL A 15 8.84 -6.39 -20.75
N LYS A 16 7.86 -5.87 -21.50
CA LYS A 16 6.49 -5.72 -21.01
C LYS A 16 5.82 -7.10 -20.88
N ARG A 17 5.55 -7.52 -19.66
CA ARG A 17 4.82 -8.76 -19.34
C ARG A 17 3.81 -8.46 -18.25
N PRO A 18 2.56 -8.12 -18.63
CA PRO A 18 1.51 -7.81 -17.67
C PRO A 18 1.22 -8.99 -16.75
N ARG A 19 1.08 -8.74 -15.45
CA ARG A 19 0.82 -9.75 -14.44
C ARG A 19 -0.19 -9.27 -13.40
N ILE A 20 -1.01 -10.21 -12.93
CA ILE A 20 -2.01 -9.97 -11.87
C ILE A 20 -2.04 -11.12 -10.83
N THR A 21 -1.36 -12.25 -11.11
CA THR A 21 -1.26 -13.39 -10.19
C THR A 21 0.11 -14.05 -10.26
N TYR A 22 0.44 -14.82 -9.22
CA TYR A 22 1.50 -15.82 -9.26
C TYR A 22 1.05 -17.12 -9.94
N PHE A 23 2.05 -17.91 -10.30
CA PHE A 23 1.98 -19.23 -10.88
C PHE A 23 2.99 -20.15 -10.19
N LYS A 24 2.83 -21.48 -10.31
CA LYS A 24 3.76 -22.47 -9.75
C LYS A 24 5.24 -22.23 -10.09
N ARG A 25 5.51 -21.70 -11.28
CA ARG A 25 6.86 -21.39 -11.80
C ARG A 25 7.55 -20.24 -11.09
N ASP A 26 6.82 -19.43 -10.33
CA ASP A 26 7.37 -18.27 -9.63
C ASP A 26 7.83 -18.64 -8.21
N PHE A 27 7.77 -19.92 -7.82
CA PHE A 27 8.08 -20.35 -6.46
C PHE A 27 9.48 -19.90 -5.99
N ILE A 28 10.51 -20.06 -6.84
CA ILE A 28 11.88 -19.68 -6.48
C ILE A 28 12.00 -18.16 -6.32
N ASP A 29 11.41 -17.36 -7.22
CA ASP A 29 11.36 -15.90 -7.09
C ASP A 29 10.64 -15.47 -5.80
N TYR A 30 9.53 -16.12 -5.46
CA TYR A 30 8.78 -15.86 -4.23
C TYR A 30 9.60 -16.18 -2.97
N VAL A 31 10.34 -17.29 -2.96
CA VAL A 31 11.24 -17.65 -1.85
C VAL A 31 12.36 -16.60 -1.72
N LEU A 32 13.00 -16.21 -2.82
CA LEU A 32 14.05 -15.19 -2.81
C LEU A 32 13.55 -13.84 -2.30
N MET A 33 12.39 -13.38 -2.79
CA MET A 33 11.74 -12.17 -2.31
C MET A 33 11.43 -12.26 -0.81
N THR A 34 10.96 -13.41 -0.33
CA THR A 34 10.67 -13.63 1.09
C THR A 34 11.94 -13.60 1.94
N LEU A 35 13.05 -14.14 1.45
CA LEU A 35 14.36 -14.07 2.12
C LEU A 35 14.88 -12.62 2.19
N ILE A 36 14.77 -11.86 1.10
CA ILE A 36 15.12 -10.43 1.09
C ILE A 36 14.27 -9.66 2.11
N THR A 37 12.97 -9.95 2.15
CA THR A 37 12.04 -9.36 3.13
C THR A 37 12.48 -9.68 4.56
N ALA A 38 12.80 -10.95 4.85
CA ALA A 38 13.31 -11.38 6.14
C ALA A 38 14.63 -10.67 6.52
N SER A 39 15.54 -10.48 5.57
CA SER A 39 16.78 -9.74 5.79
C SER A 39 16.53 -8.27 6.13
N ILE A 40 15.60 -7.60 5.44
CA ILE A 40 15.23 -6.20 5.76
C ILE A 40 14.68 -6.10 7.18
N ILE A 41 13.78 -7.00 7.56
CA ILE A 41 13.21 -7.05 8.91
C ILE A 41 14.32 -7.20 9.95
N TRP A 42 15.21 -8.18 9.77
CA TRP A 42 16.32 -8.43 10.70
C TRP A 42 17.27 -7.23 10.81
N LEU A 43 17.68 -6.65 9.69
CA LEU A 43 18.62 -5.53 9.65
C LEU A 43 18.01 -4.23 10.19
N THR A 44 16.68 -4.06 10.07
CA THR A 44 15.99 -2.84 10.54
C THR A 44 15.72 -2.89 12.04
N TYR A 45 15.15 -3.99 12.53
CA TYR A 45 14.63 -4.09 13.89
C TYR A 45 15.61 -4.78 14.86
N GLY A 46 16.59 -5.52 14.35
CA GLY A 46 17.58 -6.23 15.14
C GLY A 46 17.09 -7.56 15.72
N ALA A 47 18.04 -8.45 16.05
CA ALA A 47 17.77 -9.82 16.50
C ALA A 47 16.90 -9.91 17.77
N GLY A 48 17.03 -8.94 18.68
CA GLY A 48 16.32 -8.93 19.96
C GLY A 48 14.90 -8.36 19.90
N SER A 49 14.48 -7.79 18.76
CA SER A 49 13.14 -7.21 18.65
C SER A 49 12.08 -8.29 18.41
N TRP A 50 10.98 -8.22 19.17
CA TRP A 50 9.83 -9.09 18.97
C TRP A 50 9.17 -8.90 17.59
N VAL A 51 9.31 -7.70 17.00
CA VAL A 51 8.87 -7.40 15.64
C VAL A 51 9.65 -8.23 14.62
N THR A 52 10.96 -8.43 14.85
CA THR A 52 11.80 -9.32 14.05
C THR A 52 11.31 -10.75 14.13
N SER A 53 11.12 -11.28 15.33
CA SER A 53 10.64 -12.66 15.53
C SER A 53 9.29 -12.90 14.85
N LEU A 54 8.35 -11.96 14.99
CA LEU A 54 7.05 -12.02 14.32
C LEU A 54 7.20 -11.97 12.81
N GLY A 55 7.99 -11.03 12.29
CA GLY A 55 8.21 -10.86 10.86
C GLY A 55 8.88 -12.08 10.20
N LEU A 56 9.87 -12.67 10.86
CA LEU A 56 10.53 -13.91 10.40
C LEU A 56 9.58 -15.10 10.41
N ALA A 57 8.76 -15.24 11.46
CA ALA A 57 7.75 -16.31 11.52
C ALA A 57 6.71 -16.17 10.40
N LEU A 58 6.27 -14.94 10.09
CA LEU A 58 5.38 -14.67 8.95
C LEU A 58 6.06 -14.98 7.62
N CYS A 59 7.31 -14.59 7.42
CA CYS A 59 8.08 -14.95 6.22
C CYS A 59 8.16 -16.49 6.04
N ALA A 60 8.47 -17.21 7.13
CA ALA A 60 8.51 -18.67 7.11
C ALA A 60 7.14 -19.29 6.79
N LEU A 61 6.04 -18.70 7.27
CA LEU A 61 4.66 -19.13 6.96
C LEU A 61 4.26 -18.87 5.50
N MET A 62 4.82 -17.84 4.87
CA MET A 62 4.47 -17.49 3.49
C MET A 62 4.91 -18.52 2.46
N ILE A 63 6.07 -19.14 2.67
CA ILE A 63 6.62 -20.16 1.76
C ILE A 63 5.70 -21.40 1.62
N PRO A 64 5.30 -22.11 2.70
CA PRO A 64 4.37 -23.22 2.59
C PRO A 64 2.99 -22.75 2.12
N SER A 65 2.58 -21.53 2.47
CA SER A 65 1.32 -20.98 1.95
C SER A 65 1.34 -20.85 0.42
N PHE A 66 2.45 -20.43 -0.19
CA PHE A 66 2.60 -20.40 -1.64
C PHE A 66 2.50 -21.81 -2.24
N LEU A 67 3.20 -22.80 -1.66
CA LEU A 67 3.13 -24.20 -2.10
C LEU A 67 1.68 -24.73 -2.05
N VAL A 68 0.99 -24.47 -0.95
CA VAL A 68 -0.42 -24.82 -0.73
C VAL A 68 -1.37 -23.89 -1.48
N ARG A 69 -0.93 -23.00 -2.37
CA ARG A 69 -1.85 -22.19 -3.18
C ARG A 69 -1.56 -22.33 -4.66
N HIS A 70 -0.31 -22.23 -5.05
CA HIS A 70 0.14 -22.24 -6.44
C HIS A 70 0.81 -23.56 -6.84
N GLY A 71 1.36 -24.30 -5.87
CA GLY A 71 2.23 -25.45 -6.13
C GLY A 71 3.68 -25.01 -6.34
N VAL A 72 4.51 -25.94 -6.83
CA VAL A 72 5.94 -25.71 -7.07
C VAL A 72 6.33 -26.12 -8.47
N GLU A 73 7.17 -25.30 -9.08
CA GLU A 73 7.94 -25.66 -10.25
C GLU A 73 9.32 -25.00 -10.15
N LEU A 74 10.37 -25.82 -10.16
CA LEU A 74 11.74 -25.36 -10.06
C LEU A 74 12.18 -24.81 -11.42
N ARG A 75 12.47 -23.51 -11.46
CA ARG A 75 13.06 -22.85 -12.62
C ARG A 75 14.12 -21.86 -12.15
N THR A 76 15.02 -21.50 -13.05
CA THR A 76 15.91 -20.36 -12.83
C THR A 76 15.04 -19.13 -12.55
N PRO A 77 15.27 -18.41 -11.43
CA PRO A 77 14.49 -17.23 -11.08
C PRO A 77 14.74 -16.10 -12.08
N GLU A 78 13.75 -15.23 -12.25
CA GLU A 78 13.80 -14.14 -13.24
C GLU A 78 14.95 -13.16 -12.97
N ILE A 79 15.29 -12.95 -11.70
CA ILE A 79 16.41 -12.10 -11.28
C ILE A 79 17.77 -12.58 -11.83
N LEU A 80 17.94 -13.88 -12.04
CA LEU A 80 19.18 -14.46 -12.60
C LEU A 80 19.14 -14.55 -14.13
N LYS A 81 17.96 -14.73 -14.74
CA LYS A 81 17.81 -14.71 -16.20
C LYS A 81 17.98 -13.31 -16.78
N ARG A 82 17.53 -12.29 -16.04
CA ARG A 82 17.50 -10.89 -16.47
C ARG A 82 17.99 -9.97 -15.34
N PRO A 83 19.26 -10.07 -14.93
CA PRO A 83 19.79 -9.23 -13.85
C PRO A 83 19.70 -7.73 -14.16
N GLN A 84 19.73 -7.34 -15.43
CA GLN A 84 19.52 -5.94 -15.85
C GLN A 84 18.14 -5.38 -15.46
N ASP A 85 17.13 -6.22 -15.28
CA ASP A 85 15.79 -5.76 -14.87
C ASP A 85 15.81 -5.19 -13.45
N LEU A 86 16.79 -5.54 -12.60
CA LEU A 86 17.03 -4.89 -11.30
C LEU A 86 17.47 -3.44 -11.46
N LEU A 87 18.37 -3.17 -12.42
CA LEU A 87 18.80 -1.81 -12.72
C LEU A 87 17.64 -0.99 -13.27
N TYR A 88 16.81 -1.60 -14.15
CA TYR A 88 15.62 -0.94 -14.67
C TYR A 88 14.62 -0.62 -13.56
N MET A 89 14.39 -1.54 -12.62
CA MET A 89 13.57 -1.29 -11.42
C MET A 89 14.08 -0.05 -10.68
N LEU A 90 15.38 0.01 -10.35
CA LEU A 90 15.96 1.19 -9.69
C LEU A 90 15.77 2.47 -10.51
N VAL A 91 16.03 2.42 -11.82
CA VAL A 91 15.83 3.57 -12.72
C VAL A 91 14.38 4.02 -12.74
N TYR A 92 13.41 3.11 -12.77
CA TYR A 92 11.99 3.47 -12.70
C TYR A 92 11.68 4.17 -11.39
N LYS A 93 12.21 3.68 -10.26
CA LYS A 93 11.98 4.31 -8.97
C LYS A 93 12.60 5.71 -8.94
N LEU A 94 13.88 5.85 -9.30
CA LEU A 94 14.58 7.14 -9.35
C LEU A 94 13.88 8.15 -10.26
N ARG A 95 13.45 7.76 -11.47
CA ARG A 95 12.75 8.65 -12.41
C ARG A 95 11.36 9.05 -11.94
N ASN A 96 10.73 8.24 -11.09
CA ASN A 96 9.44 8.60 -10.50
C ASN A 96 9.61 9.49 -9.25
N MET A 97 10.83 9.75 -8.78
CA MET A 97 11.05 10.49 -7.52
C MET A 97 10.57 11.92 -7.66
N LYS A 98 9.99 12.45 -6.59
CA LYS A 98 9.42 13.79 -6.59
C LYS A 98 10.25 14.71 -5.70
N PRO A 99 10.49 15.97 -6.10
CA PRO A 99 11.28 16.93 -5.31
C PRO A 99 10.77 17.12 -3.88
N VAL A 100 9.47 16.93 -3.64
CA VAL A 100 8.86 17.04 -2.30
C VAL A 100 9.43 16.04 -1.29
N THR A 101 9.84 14.85 -1.73
CA THR A 101 10.48 13.84 -0.88
C THR A 101 11.89 14.29 -0.48
N GLN A 102 12.63 14.89 -1.43
CA GLN A 102 13.94 15.44 -1.15
C GLN A 102 13.87 16.66 -0.23
N LEU A 103 12.81 17.48 -0.35
CA LEU A 103 12.56 18.57 0.58
C LEU A 103 12.32 18.07 2.01
N ALA A 104 11.54 16.98 2.18
CA ALA A 104 11.35 16.35 3.48
C ALA A 104 12.67 15.87 4.10
N LEU A 105 13.52 15.22 3.29
CA LEU A 105 14.84 14.78 3.72
C LEU A 105 15.74 15.95 4.11
N ALA A 106 15.76 17.03 3.31
CA ALA A 106 16.51 18.23 3.60
C ALA A 106 16.07 18.87 4.93
N ILE A 107 14.76 18.93 5.21
CA ILE A 107 14.23 19.43 6.49
C ILE A 107 14.73 18.59 7.66
N LEU A 108 14.66 17.25 7.56
CA LEU A 108 15.17 16.34 8.59
C LEU A 108 16.68 16.53 8.84
N LEU A 109 17.47 16.66 7.77
CA LEU A 109 18.91 16.89 7.86
C LEU A 109 19.24 18.26 8.46
N LEU A 110 18.49 19.30 8.11
CA LEU A 110 18.65 20.64 8.68
C LEU A 110 18.32 20.66 10.18
N GLU A 111 17.31 19.92 10.63
CA GLU A 111 17.04 19.77 12.07
C GLU A 111 18.21 19.09 12.78
N ASN A 112 18.78 18.04 12.20
CA ASN A 112 19.94 17.34 12.77
C ASN A 112 21.20 18.22 12.79
N LEU A 113 21.41 19.03 11.74
CA LEU A 113 22.48 20.01 11.69
C LEU A 113 22.29 21.11 12.75
N PHE A 114 21.06 21.60 12.93
CA PHE A 114 20.73 22.57 13.98
C PHE A 114 21.08 22.01 15.36
N ILE A 115 20.64 20.79 15.68
CA ILE A 115 20.98 20.11 16.95
C ILE A 115 22.50 19.98 17.13
N TYR A 116 23.22 19.64 16.05
CA TYR A 116 24.67 19.50 16.08
C TYR A 116 25.39 20.83 16.35
N LEU A 117 24.93 21.92 15.74
CA LEU A 117 25.54 23.25 15.87
C LEU A 117 25.18 23.96 17.18
N THR A 118 24.07 23.59 17.83
CA THR A 118 23.59 24.26 19.05
C THR A 118 23.47 23.31 20.26
N PRO A 119 24.52 22.53 20.61
CA PRO A 119 24.41 21.46 21.62
C PRO A 119 24.01 21.96 23.03
N ASN A 120 24.23 23.23 23.32
CA ASN A 120 23.90 23.85 24.61
C ASN A 120 22.42 24.25 24.74
N LEU A 121 21.64 24.21 23.65
CA LEU A 121 20.22 24.50 23.71
C LEU A 121 19.44 23.28 24.24
N PRO A 122 18.30 23.49 24.93
CA PRO A 122 17.50 22.41 25.49
C PRO A 122 16.69 21.67 24.39
N HIS A 123 17.39 20.93 23.52
CA HIS A 123 16.75 20.21 22.42
C HIS A 123 15.85 19.04 22.89
N HIS A 124 16.12 18.48 24.07
CA HIS A 124 15.42 17.32 24.65
C HIS A 124 15.36 16.09 23.73
N VAL A 125 16.46 15.79 23.02
CA VAL A 125 16.54 14.70 22.02
C VAL A 125 16.16 13.33 22.59
N GLU A 126 16.59 13.01 23.82
CA GLU A 126 16.25 11.74 24.48
C GLU A 126 14.75 11.58 24.71
N LEU A 127 14.08 12.66 25.13
CA LEU A 127 12.63 12.67 25.33
C LEU A 127 11.91 12.43 24.00
N THR A 128 12.29 13.17 22.95
CA THR A 128 11.68 13.01 21.63
C THR A 128 11.92 11.62 21.05
N GLY A 129 13.11 11.03 21.27
CA GLY A 129 13.42 9.66 20.85
C GLY A 129 12.53 8.64 21.54
N LYS A 130 12.35 8.74 22.86
CA LYS A 130 11.41 7.87 23.62
C LYS A 130 9.99 8.01 23.09
N ILE A 131 9.50 9.24 22.91
CA ILE A 131 8.15 9.50 22.37
C ILE A 131 8.00 8.88 20.97
N ALA A 132 8.99 9.05 20.09
CA ALA A 132 8.95 8.50 18.74
C ALA A 132 8.81 6.98 18.73
N ILE A 133 9.56 6.28 19.58
CA ILE A 133 9.50 4.83 19.72
C ILE A 133 8.13 4.39 20.30
N TYR A 134 7.59 5.09 21.29
CA TYR A 134 6.25 4.79 21.79
C TYR A 134 5.18 4.99 20.72
N LEU A 135 5.24 6.08 19.95
CA LEU A 135 4.31 6.33 18.85
C LEU A 135 4.38 5.26 17.76
N PHE A 136 5.59 4.78 17.44
CA PHE A 136 5.79 3.65 16.54
C PHE A 136 5.05 2.39 17.03
N TYR A 137 5.23 2.01 18.29
CA TYR A 137 4.57 0.82 18.84
C TYR A 137 3.07 0.99 18.99
N ILE A 138 2.59 2.16 19.41
CA ILE A 138 1.15 2.48 19.50
C ILE A 138 0.52 2.35 18.11
N HIS A 139 1.14 2.90 17.07
CA HIS A 139 0.69 2.77 15.69
C HIS A 139 0.66 1.29 15.26
N PHE A 140 1.77 0.58 15.43
CA PHE A 140 1.90 -0.81 14.99
C PHE A 140 0.88 -1.73 15.67
N ILE A 141 0.78 -1.65 17.00
CA ILE A 141 -0.17 -2.44 17.80
C ILE A 141 -1.60 -2.03 17.46
N GLY A 142 -1.90 -0.73 17.40
CA GLY A 142 -3.26 -0.23 17.13
C GLY A 142 -3.81 -0.71 15.78
N ILE A 143 -3.02 -0.58 14.71
CA ILE A 143 -3.42 -1.06 13.37
C ILE A 143 -3.45 -2.60 13.32
N THR A 144 -2.55 -3.29 14.02
CA THR A 144 -2.58 -4.76 14.08
C THR A 144 -3.83 -5.26 14.81
N VAL A 145 -4.19 -4.67 15.96
CA VAL A 145 -5.44 -4.98 16.68
C VAL A 145 -6.64 -4.69 15.80
N TYR A 146 -6.66 -3.55 15.10
CA TYR A 146 -7.72 -3.23 14.15
C TYR A 146 -7.88 -4.31 13.08
N ARG A 147 -6.76 -4.75 12.47
CA ARG A 147 -6.74 -5.84 11.49
C ARG A 147 -7.17 -7.19 12.08
N THR A 148 -6.85 -7.45 13.34
CA THR A 148 -7.30 -8.67 14.05
C THR A 148 -8.81 -8.68 14.26
N VAL A 149 -9.43 -7.53 14.56
CA VAL A 149 -10.91 -7.42 14.63
C VAL A 149 -11.53 -7.74 13.27
N ILE A 150 -10.93 -7.24 12.19
CA ILE A 150 -11.34 -7.54 10.82
C ILE A 150 -11.22 -9.05 10.53
N LEU A 151 -10.14 -9.69 10.97
CA LEU A 151 -9.94 -11.14 10.84
C LEU A 151 -11.07 -11.91 11.51
N PHE A 152 -11.44 -11.55 12.73
CA PHE A 152 -12.54 -12.21 13.43
C PHE A 152 -13.88 -12.08 12.69
N ASP A 153 -14.22 -10.91 12.14
CA ASP A 153 -15.47 -10.77 11.38
C ASP A 153 -15.44 -11.59 10.07
N HIS A 154 -14.30 -11.65 9.37
CA HIS A 154 -14.13 -12.52 8.20
C HIS A 154 -14.30 -14.00 8.55
N LEU A 155 -13.68 -14.47 9.63
CA LEU A 155 -13.77 -15.87 10.05
C LEU A 155 -15.20 -16.23 10.48
N ARG A 156 -15.88 -15.34 11.20
CA ARG A 156 -17.27 -15.52 11.62
C ARG A 156 -18.22 -15.58 10.41
N LYS A 157 -17.95 -14.78 9.38
CA LYS A 157 -18.76 -14.68 8.15
C LYS A 157 -18.09 -15.36 6.94
N LYS A 158 -17.29 -16.40 7.18
CA LYS A 158 -16.49 -17.05 6.12
C LYS A 158 -17.34 -17.57 4.94
N GLU A 159 -18.57 -17.99 5.17
CA GLU A 159 -19.47 -18.44 4.10
C GLU A 159 -19.89 -17.28 3.18
N LEU A 160 -20.18 -16.10 3.75
CA LEU A 160 -20.43 -14.88 2.99
C LEU A 160 -19.19 -14.48 2.18
N VAL A 161 -18.01 -14.51 2.81
CA VAL A 161 -16.72 -14.25 2.11
C VAL A 161 -16.58 -15.18 0.91
N ARG A 162 -16.83 -16.47 1.09
CA ARG A 162 -16.77 -17.47 0.01
C ARG A 162 -17.80 -17.18 -1.08
N GLU A 163 -19.04 -16.91 -0.72
CA GLU A 163 -20.14 -16.65 -1.65
C GLU A 163 -19.85 -15.44 -2.55
N VAL A 164 -19.38 -14.33 -1.97
CA VAL A 164 -19.00 -13.13 -2.70
C VAL A 164 -17.84 -13.43 -3.65
N LEU A 165 -16.77 -14.07 -3.16
CA LEU A 165 -15.57 -14.34 -3.97
C LEU A 165 -15.85 -15.32 -5.14
N LEU A 166 -16.77 -16.27 -4.99
CA LEU A 166 -17.23 -17.15 -6.07
C LEU A 166 -17.93 -16.39 -7.21
N GLN A 167 -18.36 -15.15 -6.99
CA GLN A 167 -18.93 -14.29 -8.03
C GLN A 167 -17.90 -13.39 -8.71
N THR A 168 -16.61 -13.64 -8.48
CA THR A 168 -15.49 -12.85 -9.03
C THR A 168 -14.49 -13.78 -9.73
N ASN A 169 -13.36 -13.25 -10.22
CA ASN A 169 -12.32 -14.10 -10.81
C ASN A 169 -11.64 -15.03 -9.78
N TRP A 170 -11.87 -14.84 -8.48
CA TRP A 170 -11.43 -15.74 -7.42
C TRP A 170 -12.12 -17.11 -7.44
N LYS A 171 -13.23 -17.25 -8.17
CA LYS A 171 -13.95 -18.52 -8.34
C LYS A 171 -13.02 -19.69 -8.69
N LYS A 172 -12.11 -19.48 -9.65
CA LYS A 172 -11.19 -20.51 -10.15
C LYS A 172 -10.24 -21.05 -9.06
N TRP A 173 -9.92 -20.22 -8.06
CA TRP A 173 -9.04 -20.60 -6.95
C TRP A 173 -9.83 -21.30 -5.84
N LEU A 174 -11.01 -20.78 -5.51
CA LEU A 174 -11.88 -21.34 -4.48
C LEU A 174 -12.51 -22.69 -4.88
N GLU A 175 -12.76 -22.93 -6.16
CA GLU A 175 -13.23 -24.24 -6.64
C GLU A 175 -12.16 -25.32 -6.50
N LYS A 176 -10.88 -24.97 -6.68
CA LYS A 176 -9.75 -25.90 -6.50
C LYS A 176 -9.43 -26.15 -5.02
N ARG A 177 -9.65 -25.14 -4.17
CA ARG A 177 -9.36 -25.20 -2.74
C ARG A 177 -10.55 -24.61 -1.97
N PRO A 178 -11.51 -25.45 -1.54
CA PRO A 178 -12.78 -24.94 -1.02
C PRO A 178 -12.66 -24.25 0.35
N ASN A 179 -11.56 -24.46 1.08
CA ASN A 179 -11.38 -23.88 2.42
C ASN A 179 -10.96 -22.41 2.37
N VAL A 180 -11.96 -21.52 2.36
CA VAL A 180 -11.78 -20.06 2.40
C VAL A 180 -11.03 -19.57 3.65
N THR A 181 -11.03 -20.34 4.74
CA THR A 181 -10.33 -19.99 6.00
C THR A 181 -8.84 -19.79 5.77
N LEU A 182 -8.22 -20.65 4.96
CA LEU A 182 -6.78 -20.54 4.64
C LEU A 182 -6.49 -19.25 3.86
N HIS A 183 -7.39 -18.85 2.97
CA HIS A 183 -7.25 -17.59 2.22
C HIS A 183 -7.41 -16.36 3.13
N ILE A 184 -8.32 -16.42 4.11
CA ILE A 184 -8.51 -15.38 5.12
C ILE A 184 -7.26 -15.25 6.01
N LEU A 185 -6.72 -16.36 6.51
CA LEU A 185 -5.51 -16.36 7.35
C LEU A 185 -4.27 -15.91 6.56
N HIS A 186 -4.14 -16.33 5.31
CA HIS A 186 -3.11 -15.85 4.40
C HIS A 186 -3.18 -14.34 4.19
N ALA A 187 -4.38 -13.80 3.97
CA ALA A 187 -4.59 -12.37 3.79
C ALA A 187 -4.18 -11.58 5.05
N TYR A 188 -4.54 -12.06 6.23
CA TYR A 188 -4.10 -11.48 7.49
C TYR A 188 -2.57 -11.51 7.65
N ALA A 189 -1.94 -12.66 7.42
CA ALA A 189 -0.48 -12.80 7.49
C ALA A 189 0.23 -11.87 6.50
N THR A 190 -0.29 -11.76 5.27
CA THR A 190 0.19 -10.85 4.23
C THR A 190 0.11 -9.40 4.69
N GLY A 191 -1.02 -8.96 5.26
CA GLY A 191 -1.18 -7.59 5.74
C GLY A 191 -0.29 -7.25 6.93
N VAL A 192 -0.16 -8.15 7.91
CA VAL A 192 0.74 -7.92 9.06
C VAL A 192 2.19 -7.88 8.60
N LEU A 193 2.63 -8.80 7.73
CA LEU A 193 4.00 -8.82 7.22
C LEU A 193 4.30 -7.55 6.40
N THR A 194 3.40 -7.16 5.51
CA THR A 194 3.54 -5.92 4.72
C THR A 194 3.61 -4.71 5.65
N HIS A 195 2.82 -4.68 6.72
CA HIS A 195 2.83 -3.57 7.68
C HIS A 195 4.17 -3.47 8.42
N ILE A 196 4.74 -4.60 8.85
CA ILE A 196 6.08 -4.64 9.45
C ILE A 196 7.13 -4.07 8.49
N VAL A 197 7.11 -4.49 7.23
CA VAL A 197 8.11 -4.07 6.24
C VAL A 197 7.93 -2.60 5.85
N PHE A 198 6.68 -2.15 5.71
CA PHE A 198 6.31 -0.78 5.41
C PHE A 198 6.82 0.22 6.46
N LEU A 199 6.80 -0.15 7.75
CA LEU A 199 7.26 0.73 8.82
C LEU A 199 8.78 0.78 8.99
N ALA A 200 9.55 -0.09 8.30
CA ALA A 200 10.99 -0.18 8.48
C ALA A 200 11.72 1.15 8.21
N PRO A 201 11.43 1.92 7.14
CA PRO A 201 12.07 3.22 6.93
C PRO A 201 11.77 4.23 8.04
N TRP A 202 10.54 4.22 8.60
CA TRP A 202 10.19 5.10 9.71
C TRP A 202 10.93 4.70 10.99
N TYR A 203 11.03 3.38 11.27
CA TYR A 203 11.80 2.87 12.40
C TYR A 203 13.28 3.29 12.33
N LEU A 204 13.90 3.17 11.15
CA LEU A 204 15.29 3.60 10.94
C LEU A 204 15.45 5.11 11.20
N VAL A 205 14.54 5.94 10.69
CA VAL A 205 14.57 7.38 10.92
C VAL A 205 14.46 7.71 12.41
N ILE A 206 13.51 7.14 13.15
CA ILE A 206 13.32 7.48 14.56
C ILE A 206 14.41 6.94 15.49
N THR A 207 15.19 5.96 15.04
CA THR A 207 16.30 5.38 15.81
C THR A 207 17.65 6.02 15.50
N HIS A 208 17.83 6.60 14.30
CA HIS A 208 19.11 7.15 13.86
C HIS A 208 19.12 8.67 13.69
N ALA A 209 17.96 9.30 13.49
CA ALA A 209 17.85 10.76 13.45
C ALA A 209 17.51 11.32 14.83
N LYS A 210 17.98 12.55 15.08
CA LYS A 210 17.62 13.32 16.27
C LYS A 210 16.48 14.28 15.92
N PHE A 211 15.58 14.47 16.87
CA PHE A 211 14.49 15.43 16.79
C PHE A 211 14.61 16.41 17.96
N SER A 212 14.17 17.65 17.77
CA SER A 212 14.25 18.69 18.77
C SER A 212 12.87 19.25 19.13
N VAL A 213 12.62 19.38 20.43
CA VAL A 213 11.44 20.11 20.94
C VAL A 213 11.47 21.57 20.50
N LEU A 214 12.65 22.19 20.38
CA LEU A 214 12.80 23.59 19.96
C LEU A 214 12.46 23.79 18.48
N ALA A 215 12.79 22.82 17.64
CA ALA A 215 12.49 22.86 16.21
C ALA A 215 11.03 22.46 15.90
N LEU A 216 10.32 21.87 16.87
CA LEU A 216 9.00 21.26 16.68
C LEU A 216 7.97 22.16 15.97
N PRO A 217 7.78 23.46 16.33
CA PRO A 217 6.78 24.29 15.65
C PRO A 217 7.10 24.49 14.17
N VAL A 218 8.38 24.71 13.85
CA VAL A 218 8.85 24.93 12.48
C VAL A 218 8.77 23.63 11.69
N THR A 219 9.25 22.51 12.23
CA THR A 219 9.25 21.21 11.53
C THR A 219 7.84 20.68 11.33
N LEU A 220 6.91 20.89 12.26
CA LEU A 220 5.50 20.54 12.04
C LEU A 220 4.88 21.37 10.91
N ALA A 221 5.09 22.69 10.90
CA ALA A 221 4.54 23.57 9.87
C ALA A 221 5.10 23.23 8.48
N THR A 222 6.41 23.03 8.36
CA THR A 222 7.05 22.66 7.09
C THR A 222 6.60 21.28 6.64
N ASN A 223 6.48 20.30 7.53
CA ASN A 223 6.03 18.96 7.16
C ASN A 223 4.57 18.92 6.73
N ILE A 224 3.68 19.72 7.33
CA ILE A 224 2.30 19.88 6.86
C ILE A 224 2.28 20.46 5.45
N PHE A 225 3.10 21.48 5.19
CA PHE A 225 3.25 22.05 3.86
C PHE A 225 3.76 21.03 2.83
N VAL A 226 4.78 20.24 3.19
CA VAL A 226 5.34 19.16 2.36
C VAL A 226 4.26 18.10 2.08
N GLN A 227 3.50 17.68 3.09
CA GLN A 227 2.40 16.73 2.93
C GLN A 227 1.34 17.26 1.96
N TYR A 228 0.96 18.53 2.08
CA TYR A 228 0.00 19.17 1.17
C TYR A 228 0.51 19.23 -0.27
N LYS A 229 1.82 19.48 -0.48
CA LYS A 229 2.43 19.42 -1.82
C LYS A 229 2.45 17.99 -2.36
N PHE A 230 2.73 17.01 -1.50
CA PHE A 230 2.75 15.60 -1.87
C PHE A 230 1.36 15.09 -2.29
N THR A 231 0.29 15.43 -1.55
CA THR A 231 -1.07 14.98 -1.88
C THR A 231 -1.53 15.44 -3.27
N LYS A 232 -1.07 16.59 -3.77
CA LYS A 232 -1.36 17.06 -5.14
C LYS A 232 -0.75 16.22 -6.25
N ILE A 233 0.37 15.53 -5.98
CA ILE A 233 1.09 14.74 -6.98
C ILE A 233 0.98 13.23 -6.76
N MET A 234 0.36 12.84 -5.64
CA MET A 234 0.30 11.46 -5.15
C MET A 234 -0.33 10.52 -6.18
N ASN A 235 -1.47 10.90 -6.79
CA ASN A 235 -2.15 10.03 -7.75
C ASN A 235 -1.32 9.78 -9.02
N VAL A 236 -0.70 10.83 -9.57
CA VAL A 236 0.14 10.73 -10.78
C VAL A 236 1.38 9.86 -10.51
N TRP A 237 2.00 10.06 -9.34
CA TRP A 237 3.10 9.22 -8.89
C TRP A 237 2.67 7.76 -8.73
N PHE A 238 1.54 7.53 -8.05
CA PHE A 238 1.01 6.20 -7.78
C PHE A 238 0.67 5.47 -9.07
N TYR A 239 -0.03 6.13 -10.00
CA TYR A 239 -0.34 5.56 -11.32
C TYR A 239 0.91 5.02 -12.01
N ARG A 240 1.98 5.82 -12.08
CA ARG A 240 3.21 5.41 -12.77
C ARG A 240 3.87 4.21 -12.09
N ASP A 241 3.98 4.26 -10.76
CA ASP A 241 4.59 3.19 -9.98
C ASP A 241 3.79 1.89 -10.12
N HIS A 242 2.47 1.98 -9.92
CA HIS A 242 1.55 0.87 -9.98
C HIS A 242 1.41 0.26 -11.39
N TRP A 243 1.39 1.09 -12.43
CA TRP A 243 1.45 0.62 -13.81
C TRP A 243 2.73 -0.18 -14.07
N THR A 244 3.88 0.30 -13.57
CA THR A 244 5.17 -0.41 -13.71
C THR A 244 5.15 -1.73 -12.95
N SER A 245 4.63 -1.71 -11.71
CA SER A 245 4.42 -2.88 -10.86
C SER A 245 3.61 -4.00 -11.52
N HIS A 246 2.69 -3.65 -12.42
CA HIS A 246 1.90 -4.61 -13.17
C HIS A 246 2.47 -5.02 -14.51
N ASN A 247 3.24 -4.15 -15.16
CA ASN A 247 3.68 -4.34 -16.55
C ASN A 247 5.14 -4.80 -16.68
N ALA A 248 5.94 -4.70 -15.61
CA ALA A 248 7.27 -5.28 -15.52
C ALA A 248 7.26 -6.53 -14.63
N GLU A 249 7.64 -7.67 -15.20
CA GLU A 249 7.53 -8.97 -14.50
C GLU A 249 8.34 -9.05 -13.21
N LEU A 250 9.56 -8.48 -13.16
CA LEU A 250 10.38 -8.49 -11.95
C LEU A 250 9.79 -7.60 -10.84
N GLU A 251 9.21 -6.45 -11.20
CA GLU A 251 8.49 -5.58 -10.26
C GLU A 251 7.26 -6.33 -9.70
N PHE A 252 6.50 -7.02 -10.56
CA PHE A 252 5.39 -7.83 -10.07
C PHE A 252 5.88 -8.93 -9.12
N LEU A 253 6.92 -9.68 -9.47
CA LEU A 253 7.36 -10.84 -8.70
C LEU A 253 7.98 -10.50 -7.34
N TYR A 254 8.76 -9.41 -7.28
CA TYR A 254 9.52 -9.08 -6.07
C TYR A 254 8.89 -7.99 -5.23
N ILE A 255 8.10 -7.12 -5.84
CA ILE A 255 7.62 -5.89 -5.21
C ILE A 255 6.13 -6.00 -4.98
N HIS A 256 5.35 -6.14 -6.04
CA HIS A 256 3.91 -5.91 -6.00
C HIS A 256 3.10 -7.17 -5.71
N GLY A 257 3.33 -8.28 -6.41
CA GLY A 257 2.38 -9.39 -6.56
C GLY A 257 1.87 -10.05 -5.27
N THR A 258 2.57 -9.92 -4.13
CA THR A 258 2.13 -10.55 -2.86
C THR A 258 0.80 -10.03 -2.33
N HIS A 259 0.44 -8.77 -2.61
CA HIS A 259 -0.86 -8.26 -2.20
C HIS A 259 -1.99 -8.75 -3.12
N HIS A 260 -1.75 -8.93 -4.43
CA HIS A 260 -2.69 -9.60 -5.34
C HIS A 260 -2.83 -11.09 -5.07
N ASP A 261 -1.84 -11.68 -4.40
CA ASP A 261 -1.95 -13.07 -4.00
C ASP A 261 -2.92 -13.24 -2.83
N ALA A 262 -3.24 -12.22 -2.06
CA ALA A 262 -4.20 -12.36 -0.97
C ALA A 262 -5.62 -11.99 -1.43
N ILE A 263 -6.65 -12.51 -0.74
CA ILE A 263 -8.03 -12.17 -1.09
C ILE A 263 -8.25 -10.65 -0.96
N PRO A 264 -9.08 -10.06 -1.84
CA PRO A 264 -9.33 -8.64 -1.89
C PRO A 264 -10.13 -8.21 -0.65
N SER A 265 -9.46 -7.89 0.45
CA SER A 265 -10.11 -7.46 1.70
C SER A 265 -9.25 -6.54 2.56
N GLY A 266 -9.85 -5.90 3.57
CA GLY A 266 -9.14 -4.99 4.48
C GLY A 266 -8.02 -5.68 5.29
N LEU A 267 -7.93 -7.02 5.25
CA LEU A 267 -6.83 -7.76 5.85
C LEU A 267 -5.49 -7.50 5.17
N ILE A 268 -5.48 -7.15 3.88
CA ILE A 268 -4.25 -6.94 3.11
C ILE A 268 -3.84 -5.46 3.05
N GLY A 269 -4.69 -4.55 3.53
CA GLY A 269 -4.49 -3.11 3.43
C GLY A 269 -3.23 -2.62 4.15
N VAL A 270 -2.26 -2.15 3.35
CA VAL A 270 -1.07 -1.37 3.73
C VAL A 270 -0.66 -0.51 2.52
N ALA A 271 -1.54 0.40 2.10
CA ALA A 271 -1.42 1.21 0.87
C ALA A 271 -1.35 0.38 -0.43
N GLY A 272 -2.10 -0.74 -0.50
CA GLY A 272 -2.09 -1.65 -1.65
C GLY A 272 -0.71 -2.23 -1.99
N ASN A 273 0.19 -2.32 -1.01
CA ASN A 273 1.58 -2.71 -1.21
C ASN A 273 1.78 -4.23 -1.10
N GLY A 274 2.63 -4.80 -1.96
CA GLY A 274 3.33 -6.05 -1.65
C GLY A 274 4.46 -5.85 -0.62
N TYR A 275 5.14 -6.92 -0.23
CA TYR A 275 6.07 -6.90 0.92
C TYR A 275 7.18 -5.86 0.74
N MET A 276 7.97 -5.99 -0.33
CA MET A 276 9.06 -5.07 -0.63
C MET A 276 8.57 -3.72 -1.18
N GLU A 277 7.36 -3.67 -1.72
CA GLU A 277 6.75 -2.45 -2.27
C GLU A 277 6.59 -1.38 -1.22
N GLY A 278 6.11 -1.74 -0.02
CA GLY A 278 5.95 -0.80 1.08
C GLY A 278 7.29 -0.15 1.45
N PHE A 279 8.34 -0.96 1.57
CA PHE A 279 9.68 -0.47 1.87
C PHE A 279 10.20 0.49 0.80
N LEU A 280 10.19 0.08 -0.47
CA LEU A 280 10.72 0.91 -1.56
C LEU A 280 9.89 2.17 -1.79
N ARG A 281 8.55 2.10 -1.68
CA ARG A 281 7.71 3.28 -1.82
C ARG A 281 8.01 4.33 -0.77
N PHE A 282 8.32 3.89 0.45
CA PHE A 282 8.69 4.78 1.54
C PHE A 282 10.09 5.34 1.35
N VAL A 283 11.10 4.51 1.09
CA VAL A 283 12.48 4.96 0.88
C VAL A 283 12.58 5.99 -0.24
N PHE A 284 11.89 5.77 -1.37
CA PHE A 284 12.07 6.61 -2.56
C PHE A 284 11.06 7.75 -2.70
N PHE A 285 9.88 7.70 -2.05
CA PHE A 285 8.81 8.63 -2.41
C PHE A 285 8.00 9.16 -1.25
N TRP A 286 7.48 8.30 -0.39
CA TRP A 286 6.49 8.75 0.58
C TRP A 286 7.17 9.53 1.71
N PRO A 287 7.00 10.86 1.82
CA PRO A 287 7.85 11.68 2.69
C PRO A 287 7.55 11.49 4.18
N THR A 288 6.40 10.90 4.53
CA THR A 288 5.88 10.86 5.90
C THR A 288 6.83 10.21 6.91
N HIS A 289 7.65 9.24 6.50
CA HIS A 289 8.63 8.61 7.40
C HIS A 289 9.77 9.54 7.83
N LEU A 290 10.01 10.63 7.08
CA LEU A 290 11.02 11.66 7.36
C LEU A 290 10.47 12.79 8.23
N PHE A 291 9.16 12.79 8.51
CA PHE A 291 8.55 13.84 9.28
C PHE A 291 8.85 13.70 10.78
N ASN A 292 8.59 14.80 11.51
CA ASN A 292 8.53 14.78 12.96
C ASN A 292 7.64 13.60 13.44
N PRO A 293 8.06 12.84 14.48
CA PRO A 293 7.41 11.60 14.88
C PRO A 293 5.93 11.72 15.20
N ILE A 294 5.48 12.85 15.76
CA ILE A 294 4.06 13.08 16.08
C ILE A 294 3.23 13.12 14.81
N LEU A 295 3.63 13.94 13.84
CA LEU A 295 2.92 14.07 12.57
C LEU A 295 3.02 12.79 11.74
N ALA A 296 4.19 12.15 11.71
CA ALA A 296 4.39 10.87 11.04
C ALA A 296 3.41 9.81 11.58
N ALA A 297 3.31 9.67 12.91
CA ALA A 297 2.42 8.70 13.54
C ALA A 297 0.94 8.95 13.20
N VAL A 298 0.49 10.22 13.24
CA VAL A 298 -0.89 10.59 12.89
C VAL A 298 -1.19 10.29 11.43
N LEU A 299 -0.33 10.75 10.51
CA LEU A 299 -0.54 10.58 9.08
C LEU A 299 -0.45 9.11 8.65
N LEU A 300 0.50 8.34 9.18
CA LEU A 300 0.62 6.91 8.88
C LEU A 300 -0.58 6.13 9.42
N THR A 301 -1.05 6.44 10.63
CA THR A 301 -2.24 5.79 11.19
C THR A 301 -3.47 6.08 10.33
N ALA A 302 -3.69 7.35 9.98
CA ALA A 302 -4.82 7.75 9.15
C ALA A 302 -4.76 7.11 7.75
N LEU A 303 -3.57 7.11 7.13
CA LEU A 303 -3.33 6.51 5.82
C LEU A 303 -3.61 5.01 5.84
N LEU A 304 -3.02 4.26 6.76
CA LEU A 304 -3.17 2.81 6.81
C LEU A 304 -4.58 2.39 7.16
N LYS A 305 -5.23 3.11 8.09
CA LYS A 305 -6.63 2.84 8.39
C LYS A 305 -7.52 3.11 7.17
N SER A 306 -7.39 4.27 6.54
CA SER A 306 -8.16 4.61 5.34
C SER A 306 -7.93 3.60 4.22
N ASP A 307 -6.69 3.13 4.08
CA ASP A 307 -6.34 2.11 3.10
C ASP A 307 -7.03 0.79 3.39
N ILE A 308 -6.90 0.26 4.62
CA ILE A 308 -7.59 -0.95 5.10
C ILE A 308 -9.09 -0.87 4.83
N ASP A 309 -9.71 0.27 5.17
CA ASP A 309 -11.13 0.49 4.97
C ASP A 309 -11.49 0.47 3.48
N SER A 310 -10.74 1.23 2.68
CA SER A 310 -10.94 1.27 1.22
C SER A 310 -10.66 -0.07 0.55
N HIS A 311 -9.83 -0.93 1.16
CA HIS A 311 -9.48 -2.26 0.68
C HIS A 311 -10.44 -3.36 1.16
N GLN A 312 -11.46 -3.03 1.96
CA GLN A 312 -12.50 -3.98 2.32
C GLN A 312 -13.51 -4.14 1.19
N TYR A 313 -13.18 -5.02 0.25
CA TYR A 313 -13.96 -5.23 -0.97
C TYR A 313 -15.06 -6.29 -0.84
N ILE A 314 -15.10 -7.04 0.26
CA ILE A 314 -16.16 -8.03 0.48
C ILE A 314 -17.33 -7.34 1.18
N PRO A 315 -18.46 -7.06 0.50
CA PRO A 315 -19.54 -6.29 1.08
C PRO A 315 -20.17 -7.05 2.26
N GLY A 316 -20.58 -6.32 3.30
CA GLY A 316 -21.16 -6.91 4.52
C GLY A 316 -20.12 -7.44 5.54
N ILE A 317 -18.83 -7.32 5.26
CA ILE A 317 -17.74 -7.60 6.21
C ILE A 317 -17.19 -6.28 6.76
N PHE A 318 -16.88 -6.25 8.06
CA PHE A 318 -16.22 -5.11 8.69
C PHE A 318 -14.77 -4.93 8.17
N PRO A 319 -14.28 -3.69 7.96
CA PRO A 319 -15.01 -2.42 7.98
C PRO A 319 -15.88 -2.26 6.73
N SER A 320 -17.18 -2.03 6.91
CA SER A 320 -18.06 -1.85 5.76
C SER A 320 -17.96 -0.41 5.26
N MET A 321 -17.44 -0.22 4.05
CA MET A 321 -17.55 1.07 3.35
C MET A 321 -18.97 1.28 2.86
N SER A 322 -19.47 2.51 2.89
CA SER A 322 -20.83 2.79 2.41
C SER A 322 -20.96 2.53 0.91
N LYS A 323 -22.16 2.16 0.45
CA LYS A 323 -22.47 2.07 -0.99
C LYS A 323 -22.10 3.36 -1.74
N ALA A 324 -22.38 4.51 -1.12
CA ALA A 324 -22.04 5.83 -1.67
C ALA A 324 -20.53 6.04 -1.86
N PHE A 325 -19.68 5.43 -1.03
CA PHE A 325 -18.23 5.44 -1.25
C PHE A 325 -17.83 4.57 -2.46
N HIS A 326 -18.49 3.43 -2.65
CA HIS A 326 -18.24 2.57 -3.80
C HIS A 326 -18.70 3.20 -5.12
N GLU A 327 -19.71 4.06 -5.12
CA GLU A 327 -20.15 4.83 -6.32
C GLU A 327 -19.09 5.81 -6.84
N VAL A 328 -18.17 6.24 -5.97
CA VAL A 328 -17.17 7.27 -6.28
C VAL A 328 -15.75 6.73 -6.34
N SER A 329 -15.53 5.44 -6.07
CA SER A 329 -14.21 4.81 -6.05
C SER A 329 -14.22 3.44 -6.75
N GLN A 330 -13.35 3.27 -7.73
CA GLN A 330 -13.23 2.06 -8.53
C GLN A 330 -11.88 1.35 -8.41
N HIS A 331 -10.94 1.88 -7.63
CA HIS A 331 -9.62 1.26 -7.49
C HIS A 331 -9.77 -0.22 -7.15
N SER A 332 -10.64 -0.53 -6.20
CA SER A 332 -11.04 -1.88 -5.77
C SER A 332 -11.25 -2.91 -6.86
N THR A 333 -11.79 -2.49 -8.02
CA THR A 333 -12.20 -3.41 -9.07
C THR A 333 -11.01 -4.19 -9.65
N HIS A 334 -9.80 -3.62 -9.65
CA HIS A 334 -8.60 -4.28 -10.18
C HIS A 334 -8.19 -5.54 -9.39
N HIS A 335 -8.41 -5.58 -8.07
CA HIS A 335 -8.06 -6.72 -7.22
C HIS A 335 -8.97 -7.94 -7.44
N TYR A 336 -10.04 -7.78 -8.22
CA TYR A 336 -10.79 -8.92 -8.76
C TYR A 336 -10.17 -9.48 -10.04
N GLY A 337 -8.90 -9.20 -10.35
CA GLY A 337 -8.18 -9.78 -11.46
C GLY A 337 -8.24 -8.97 -12.76
N PHE A 338 -8.55 -7.68 -12.67
CA PHE A 338 -8.42 -6.74 -13.78
C PHE A 338 -7.11 -5.96 -13.61
N LEU A 339 -6.45 -5.59 -14.71
CA LEU A 339 -5.21 -4.79 -14.64
C LEU A 339 -5.48 -3.30 -14.36
N GLU A 340 -6.70 -2.84 -14.62
CA GLU A 340 -7.08 -1.45 -14.52
C GLU A 340 -8.22 -1.31 -13.49
N PRO A 341 -8.31 -0.15 -12.81
CA PRO A 341 -7.49 1.05 -13.00
C PRO A 341 -6.12 1.00 -12.29
N TYR A 342 -5.17 1.82 -12.75
CA TYR A 342 -3.83 1.95 -12.15
C TYR A 342 -3.73 3.11 -11.16
N GLY A 343 -4.55 4.16 -11.29
CA GLY A 343 -4.62 5.24 -10.31
C GLY A 343 -5.48 4.89 -9.09
N PHE A 344 -5.71 5.87 -8.21
CA PHE A 344 -6.69 5.74 -7.11
C PHE A 344 -8.14 5.67 -7.59
N ALA A 345 -8.39 5.97 -8.87
CA ALA A 345 -9.68 5.83 -9.54
C ALA A 345 -10.87 6.33 -8.70
N THR A 346 -10.76 7.55 -8.19
CA THR A 346 -11.84 8.28 -7.55
C THR A 346 -12.44 9.27 -8.53
N LYS A 347 -13.77 9.38 -8.57
CA LYS A 347 -14.50 10.31 -9.44
C LYS A 347 -15.66 10.96 -8.70
N LEU A 348 -15.39 12.08 -8.03
CA LEU A 348 -16.40 12.82 -7.23
C LEU A 348 -17.16 13.89 -8.05
N ASN A 349 -16.87 14.03 -9.34
CA ASN A 349 -17.48 15.00 -10.26
C ASN A 349 -18.60 14.40 -11.14
N GLN A 350 -19.14 13.25 -10.76
CA GLN A 350 -20.20 12.58 -11.53
C GLN A 350 -21.55 13.31 -11.35
N PRO A 351 -22.31 13.56 -12.44
CA PRO A 351 -23.61 14.23 -12.36
C PRO A 351 -24.70 13.31 -11.78
N ASP A 352 -24.51 12.00 -11.79
CA ASP A 352 -25.47 10.95 -11.47
C ASP A 352 -25.23 10.29 -10.09
N LEU A 353 -24.52 10.96 -9.18
CA LEU A 353 -24.34 10.48 -7.81
C LEU A 353 -25.66 10.48 -7.03
N SER A 354 -25.85 9.45 -6.20
CA SER A 354 -26.89 9.43 -5.17
C SER A 354 -26.75 10.61 -4.20
N GLU A 355 -27.81 10.97 -3.48
CA GLU A 355 -27.76 12.05 -2.47
C GLU A 355 -26.63 11.84 -1.45
N ALA A 356 -26.47 10.60 -0.96
CA ALA A 356 -25.38 10.23 -0.07
C ALA A 356 -24.00 10.39 -0.75
N GLY A 357 -23.89 10.04 -2.04
CA GLY A 357 -22.68 10.25 -2.84
C GLY A 357 -22.34 11.74 -3.02
N GLN A 358 -23.36 12.60 -3.21
CA GLN A 358 -23.18 14.04 -3.32
C GLN A 358 -22.66 14.66 -2.02
N GLU A 359 -23.14 14.22 -0.87
CA GLU A 359 -22.63 14.69 0.43
C GLU A 359 -21.19 14.23 0.69
N ILE A 360 -20.83 12.99 0.31
CA ILE A 360 -19.43 12.55 0.31
C ILE A 360 -18.59 13.43 -0.62
N ALA A 361 -19.03 13.67 -1.85
CA ALA A 361 -18.36 14.54 -2.81
C ALA A 361 -18.11 15.94 -2.26
N LYS A 362 -19.12 16.56 -1.65
CA LYS A 362 -19.00 17.89 -1.03
C LYS A 362 -17.97 17.92 0.10
N LYS A 363 -17.96 16.91 0.97
CA LYS A 363 -16.99 16.80 2.07
C LYS A 363 -15.57 16.62 1.54
N PHE A 364 -15.37 15.71 0.59
CA PHE A 364 -14.04 15.39 0.05
C PHE A 364 -13.49 16.54 -0.80
N LYS A 365 -14.31 17.19 -1.64
CA LYS A 365 -13.91 18.36 -2.45
C LYS A 365 -13.44 19.56 -1.62
N ARG A 366 -13.94 19.70 -0.38
CA ARG A 366 -13.48 20.74 0.56
C ARG A 366 -12.15 20.42 1.21
N ALA A 367 -11.84 19.14 1.41
CA ALA A 367 -10.68 18.69 2.16
C ALA A 367 -9.49 18.28 1.29
N LEU A 368 -9.73 17.90 0.04
CA LEU A 368 -8.74 17.30 -0.86
C LEU A 368 -8.57 18.10 -2.14
N PRO A 369 -7.36 18.09 -2.73
CA PRO A 369 -7.13 18.68 -4.04
C PRO A 369 -7.78 17.85 -5.16
N VAL A 370 -8.01 18.48 -6.32
CA VAL A 370 -8.68 17.85 -7.48
C VAL A 370 -7.97 16.61 -7.99
N GLU A 371 -6.64 16.58 -7.89
CA GLU A 371 -5.81 15.46 -8.31
C GLU A 371 -6.06 14.17 -7.50
N VAL A 372 -6.71 14.28 -6.32
CA VAL A 372 -7.12 13.15 -5.50
C VAL A 372 -8.59 12.80 -5.72
N TYR A 373 -9.49 13.79 -5.63
CA TYR A 373 -10.93 13.53 -5.69
C TYR A 373 -11.46 13.24 -7.11
N ASP A 374 -10.68 13.56 -8.14
CA ASP A 374 -10.95 13.23 -9.55
C ASP A 374 -9.75 12.48 -10.17
N SER A 375 -9.13 11.61 -9.35
CA SER A 375 -7.92 10.86 -9.70
C SER A 375 -8.07 9.96 -10.92
N VAL A 376 -9.30 9.58 -11.29
CA VAL A 376 -9.54 8.74 -12.48
C VAL A 376 -9.15 9.44 -13.78
N ALA A 377 -9.11 10.77 -13.82
CA ALA A 377 -8.74 11.52 -15.02
C ALA A 377 -7.37 11.10 -15.59
N VAL A 378 -6.44 10.68 -14.73
CA VAL A 378 -5.13 10.16 -15.14
C VAL A 378 -5.28 8.84 -15.91
N ASP A 379 -6.08 7.91 -15.40
CA ASP A 379 -6.39 6.67 -16.11
C ASP A 379 -7.10 6.98 -17.44
N GLU A 380 -8.21 7.72 -17.42
CA GLU A 380 -8.98 8.08 -18.63
C GLU A 380 -8.09 8.70 -19.72
N GLN A 381 -7.14 9.55 -19.32
CA GLN A 381 -6.20 10.18 -20.24
C GLN A 381 -5.12 9.21 -20.78
N LEU A 382 -4.54 8.38 -19.92
CA LEU A 382 -3.34 7.60 -20.27
C LEU A 382 -3.65 6.26 -20.94
N ASN A 383 -4.75 5.60 -20.57
CA ASN A 383 -5.12 4.29 -21.12
C ASN A 383 -6.55 4.24 -21.69
N GLY A 384 -7.28 5.36 -21.69
CA GLY A 384 -8.66 5.39 -22.19
C GLY A 384 -9.65 4.65 -21.29
N PHE A 385 -9.31 4.46 -20.00
CA PHE A 385 -10.21 3.88 -19.00
C PHE A 385 -11.58 4.56 -19.06
N LYS A 386 -12.64 3.76 -18.89
CA LYS A 386 -14.02 4.27 -18.85
C LYS A 386 -14.58 4.04 -17.47
N TRP A 387 -14.96 5.12 -16.79
CA TRP A 387 -15.62 5.03 -15.48
C TRP A 387 -16.82 4.08 -15.51
N SER A 388 -17.73 4.26 -16.46
CA SER A 388 -18.94 3.43 -16.58
C SER A 388 -18.67 2.10 -17.32
N ASN A 389 -17.85 1.24 -16.73
CA ASN A 389 -17.50 -0.08 -17.27
C ASN A 389 -18.35 -1.23 -16.66
N SER A 390 -18.28 -2.41 -17.27
CA SER A 390 -19.03 -3.60 -16.85
C SER A 390 -18.53 -4.20 -15.54
N ALA A 391 -17.23 -4.10 -15.25
CA ALA A 391 -16.64 -4.60 -14.01
C ALA A 391 -17.19 -3.84 -12.80
N HIS A 392 -17.25 -2.50 -12.89
CA HIS A 392 -17.82 -1.67 -11.85
C HIS A 392 -19.31 -1.92 -11.63
N ARG A 393 -20.11 -2.02 -12.72
CA ARG A 393 -21.54 -2.35 -12.59
C ARG A 393 -21.76 -3.67 -11.85
N ARG A 394 -21.00 -4.71 -12.22
CA ARG A 394 -21.04 -6.01 -11.53
C ARG A 394 -20.63 -5.91 -10.06
N PHE A 395 -19.62 -5.11 -9.74
CA PHE A 395 -19.24 -4.86 -8.35
C PHE A 395 -20.35 -4.16 -7.57
N MET A 396 -21.01 -3.15 -8.14
CA MET A 396 -22.13 -2.45 -7.51
C MET A 396 -23.37 -3.34 -7.31
N GLU A 397 -23.59 -4.32 -8.18
CA GLU A 397 -24.60 -5.36 -7.98
C GLU A 397 -24.28 -6.25 -6.76
N LEU A 398 -23.00 -6.62 -6.56
CA LEU A 398 -22.56 -7.36 -5.37
C LEU A 398 -22.75 -6.53 -4.10
N VAL A 399 -22.31 -5.26 -4.11
CA VAL A 399 -22.51 -4.32 -3.00
C VAL A 399 -23.99 -4.23 -2.65
N SER A 400 -24.86 -4.00 -3.65
CA SER A 400 -26.30 -3.87 -3.43
C SER A 400 -26.96 -5.15 -2.91
N ARG A 401 -26.41 -6.33 -3.24
CA ARG A 401 -26.95 -7.62 -2.77
C ARG A 401 -26.56 -7.94 -1.33
N TYR A 402 -25.31 -7.69 -0.97
CA TYR A 402 -24.73 -8.19 0.29
C TYR A 402 -24.62 -7.13 1.39
N GLN A 403 -24.65 -5.85 1.04
CA GLN A 403 -24.65 -4.77 2.02
C GLN A 403 -26.09 -4.37 2.33
N LYS A 404 -26.68 -5.00 3.35
CA LYS A 404 -28.00 -4.62 3.87
C LYS A 404 -27.83 -3.39 4.78
N HIS A 405 -28.37 -2.26 4.31
CA HIS A 405 -28.43 -0.91 4.92
C HIS A 405 -27.26 -0.51 5.82
#